data_AF-A0A969EMV9-F1
#
_entry.id   AF-A0A969EMV9-F1
#
_cell.length_a   1.000
_cell.length_b   1.000
_cell.length_c   1.000
_cell.angle_alpha   90.00
_cell.angle_beta   90.00
_cell.angle_gamma   90.00
#
_symmetry.space_group_name_H-M   'P 1'
#
loop_
_entity.id
_entity.type
_entity.pdbx_description
1 polymer ?
#
loop_
_entity_poly.entity_id
_entity_poly.type
_entity_poly.pdbx_seq_one_letter_code
_entity_poly.pdbx_strand_id
1 'polypeptide(L)'
;MGAVEVQLGEEIEEDCTDPYTFTTDINVNITVNSGNPGCITVLKRPVFAGLSQDDGEFQIVWTLAAQNTPYNLDVQFCYSDSELASSGVTDETSIEVFHLQNGVWQSMTTTTDPPSNCVSVLGITSLSPWTIVGDGTGTGNTPTAVELQHLSVSGMPINSLVMIITMIIGLSAVVFYLFYRLKSVDA
;
A
#
# COMPACT_ATOMS: atom_id res chain seq x y z
N MET A 1 -16.44 -8.93 0.78
CA MET A 1 -15.55 -7.99 0.07
C MET A 1 -15.70 -6.66 0.77
N GLY A 2 -14.72 -6.29 1.60
CA GLY A 2 -14.73 -4.98 2.26
C GLY A 2 -14.40 -3.91 1.24
N ALA A 3 -15.09 -2.77 1.29
CA ALA A 3 -14.71 -1.63 0.47
C ALA A 3 -13.32 -1.15 0.91
N VAL A 4 -12.39 -1.06 -0.03
CA VAL A 4 -11.14 -0.34 0.17
C VAL A 4 -11.47 1.13 -0.06
N GLU A 5 -11.37 1.93 1.00
CA GLU A 5 -11.47 3.39 0.90
C GLU A 5 -10.10 3.91 0.45
N VAL A 6 -10.01 4.30 -0.81
CA VAL A 6 -8.82 4.96 -1.38
C VAL A 6 -8.73 6.35 -0.76
N GLN A 7 -7.59 6.68 -0.15
CA GLN A 7 -7.40 8.00 0.46
C GLN A 7 -7.15 9.06 -0.61
N LEU A 8 -7.34 10.34 -0.24
CA LEU A 8 -7.07 11.47 -1.14
C LEU A 8 -5.63 11.42 -1.65
N GLY A 9 -5.47 11.35 -2.98
CA GLY A 9 -4.18 11.32 -3.66
C GLY A 9 -3.59 9.92 -3.88
N GLU A 10 -4.20 8.86 -3.36
CA GLU A 10 -3.81 7.50 -3.71
C GLU A 10 -4.40 7.11 -5.07
N GLU A 11 -3.59 6.43 -5.89
CA GLU A 11 -3.99 5.94 -7.20
C GLU A 11 -3.71 4.43 -7.27
N ILE A 12 -4.69 3.64 -7.72
CA ILE A 12 -4.58 2.18 -7.80
C ILE A 12 -4.92 1.74 -9.21
N GLU A 13 -4.07 0.88 -9.76
CA GLU A 13 -4.29 0.21 -11.03
C GLU A 13 -4.07 -1.31 -10.89
N GLU A 14 -4.90 -2.10 -11.55
CA GLU A 14 -4.77 -3.55 -11.63
C GLU A 14 -4.82 -3.98 -13.11
N ASP A 15 -3.84 -4.78 -13.53
CA ASP A 15 -3.83 -5.40 -14.84
C ASP A 15 -3.70 -6.91 -14.73
N CYS A 16 -4.60 -7.62 -15.41
CA CYS A 16 -4.68 -9.08 -15.50
C CYS A 16 -4.43 -9.60 -16.92
N THR A 17 -4.06 -8.72 -17.86
CA THR A 17 -3.99 -9.01 -19.29
C THR A 17 -2.60 -9.45 -19.74
N ASP A 18 -2.59 -10.25 -20.82
CA ASP A 18 -1.42 -10.75 -21.55
C ASP A 18 -1.51 -10.10 -22.96
N PRO A 19 -0.50 -9.40 -23.52
CA PRO A 19 0.93 -9.42 -23.23
C PRO A 19 1.39 -8.55 -22.07
N TYR A 20 2.30 -9.10 -21.27
CA TYR A 20 2.76 -8.58 -19.98
C TYR A 20 3.73 -7.37 -20.04
N THR A 21 3.48 -6.45 -20.96
CA THR A 21 3.99 -5.08 -20.85
C THR A 21 2.80 -4.18 -20.68
N PHE A 22 2.69 -3.56 -19.50
CA PHE A 22 1.64 -2.58 -19.26
C PHE A 22 2.22 -1.30 -18.70
N THR A 23 1.67 -0.20 -19.19
CA THR A 23 1.95 1.16 -18.73
C THR A 23 0.74 1.59 -17.94
N THR A 24 0.98 1.94 -16.69
CA THR A 24 -0.06 2.45 -15.82
C THR A 24 -0.22 3.95 -15.97
N ASP A 25 -1.43 4.46 -15.72
CA ASP A 25 -1.68 5.90 -15.62
C ASP A 25 -0.98 6.51 -14.39
N ILE A 26 -0.43 5.67 -13.51
CA ILE A 26 0.26 6.05 -12.26
C ILE A 26 1.80 6.05 -12.38
N ASN A 27 2.31 6.21 -13.61
CA ASN A 27 3.74 6.35 -13.91
C ASN A 27 4.61 5.14 -13.53
N VAL A 28 4.08 3.93 -13.67
CA VAL A 28 4.85 2.68 -13.54
C VAL A 28 4.70 1.86 -14.81
N ASN A 29 5.82 1.44 -15.40
CA ASN A 29 5.85 0.48 -16.51
C ASN A 29 6.41 -0.84 -16.01
N ILE A 30 5.73 -1.94 -16.31
CA ILE A 30 6.15 -3.29 -15.90
C ILE A 30 6.28 -4.17 -17.13
N THR A 31 7.38 -4.91 -17.21
CA THR A 31 7.63 -5.93 -18.23
C THR A 31 7.89 -7.27 -17.56
N VAL A 32 7.09 -8.30 -17.88
CA VAL A 32 7.35 -9.67 -17.41
C VAL A 32 8.33 -10.36 -18.35
N ASN A 33 9.52 -10.67 -17.86
CA ASN A 33 10.53 -11.39 -18.60
C ASN A 33 10.31 -12.91 -18.58
N SER A 34 9.77 -13.44 -17.47
CA SER A 34 9.42 -14.86 -17.33
C SER A 34 8.46 -15.10 -16.16
N GLY A 35 7.83 -16.29 -16.15
CA GLY A 35 6.82 -16.67 -15.17
C GLY A 35 5.44 -16.11 -15.49
N ASN A 36 4.50 -16.26 -14.57
CA ASN A 36 3.15 -15.69 -14.69
C ASN A 36 2.77 -15.06 -13.34
N PRO A 37 2.76 -13.72 -13.24
CA PRO A 37 2.38 -13.03 -12.01
C PRO A 37 0.86 -13.06 -11.73
N GLY A 38 0.04 -13.53 -12.67
CA GLY A 38 -1.42 -13.34 -12.63
C GLY A 38 -1.75 -11.87 -12.81
N CYS A 39 -2.72 -11.36 -12.06
CA CYS A 39 -2.92 -9.92 -12.00
C CYS A 39 -1.81 -9.25 -11.20
N ILE A 40 -1.33 -8.11 -11.70
CA ILE A 40 -0.45 -7.20 -10.98
C ILE A 40 -1.27 -5.99 -10.54
N THR A 41 -1.17 -5.65 -9.26
CA THR A 41 -1.74 -4.42 -8.70
C THR A 41 -0.62 -3.46 -8.37
N VAL A 42 -0.80 -2.19 -8.72
CA VAL A 42 0.12 -1.12 -8.39
C VAL A 42 -0.66 -0.02 -7.68
N LEU A 43 -0.20 0.35 -6.48
CA LEU A 43 -0.73 1.47 -5.70
C LEU A 43 0.34 2.54 -5.59
N LYS A 44 0.08 3.76 -6.06
CA LYS A 44 0.93 4.94 -5.87
C LYS A 44 0.36 5.81 -4.76
N ARG A 45 1.22 6.27 -3.85
CA ARG A 45 0.84 7.16 -2.75
C ARG A 45 1.77 8.36 -2.68
N PRO A 46 1.25 9.59 -2.55
CA PRO A 46 2.04 10.81 -2.45
C PRO A 46 2.50 11.01 -1.00
N VAL A 47 3.31 10.10 -0.49
CA VAL A 47 3.85 10.12 0.88
C VAL A 47 5.35 9.88 0.87
N PHE A 48 6.06 10.48 1.82
CA PHE A 48 7.45 10.12 2.10
C PHE A 48 7.50 8.72 2.71
N ALA A 49 8.51 7.93 2.33
CA ALA A 49 8.70 6.57 2.80
C ALA A 49 8.86 6.50 4.33
N GLY A 50 9.44 7.54 4.94
CA GLY A 50 9.56 7.73 6.39
C GLY A 50 8.47 8.55 7.07
N LEU A 51 7.45 9.01 6.32
CA LEU A 51 6.43 10.00 6.75
C LEU A 51 6.98 11.40 7.08
N SER A 52 8.27 11.63 6.89
CA SER A 52 8.93 12.94 6.92
C SER A 52 9.89 13.02 5.74
N GLN A 53 10.07 14.22 5.20
CA GLN A 53 10.99 14.44 4.09
C GLN A 53 12.43 14.42 4.59
N ASP A 54 13.23 13.53 4.01
CA ASP A 54 14.69 13.62 4.02
C ASP A 54 15.20 14.24 2.70
N ASP A 55 16.44 14.74 2.68
CA ASP A 55 17.02 15.41 1.51
C ASP A 55 17.05 14.47 0.28
N GLY A 56 16.50 14.95 -0.84
CA GLY A 56 16.45 14.20 -2.09
C GLY A 56 15.36 13.12 -2.15
N GLU A 57 14.57 12.96 -1.10
CA GLU A 57 13.47 12.00 -1.07
C GLU A 57 12.28 12.49 -1.89
N PHE A 58 11.77 11.63 -2.75
CA PHE A 58 10.52 11.89 -3.44
C PHE A 58 9.34 11.56 -2.53
N GLN A 59 8.32 12.41 -2.53
CA GLN A 59 7.07 12.17 -1.81
C GLN A 59 6.21 11.13 -2.55
N ILE A 60 6.76 9.93 -2.80
CA ILE A 60 6.11 8.87 -3.56
C ILE A 60 6.50 7.50 -2.99
N VAL A 61 5.50 6.66 -2.75
CA VAL A 61 5.68 5.22 -2.50
C VAL A 61 4.78 4.43 -3.45
N TRP A 62 5.38 3.51 -4.20
CA TRP A 62 4.67 2.52 -5.00
C TRP A 62 4.59 1.19 -4.25
N THR A 63 3.41 0.59 -4.17
CA THR A 63 3.24 -0.77 -3.63
C THR A 63 2.80 -1.68 -4.76
N LEU A 64 3.65 -2.63 -5.10
CA LEU A 64 3.37 -3.62 -6.15
C LEU A 64 2.93 -4.93 -5.49
N ALA A 65 1.96 -5.60 -6.09
CA ALA A 65 1.52 -6.94 -5.69
C ALA A 65 1.22 -7.78 -6.93
N ALA A 66 1.41 -9.10 -6.81
CA ALA A 66 1.09 -10.07 -7.86
C ALA A 66 0.33 -11.24 -7.23
N GLN A 67 -0.60 -11.83 -7.99
CA GLN A 67 -1.40 -12.96 -7.53
C GLN A 67 -0.62 -14.27 -7.46
N ASN A 68 0.33 -14.45 -8.36
CA ASN A 68 1.05 -15.71 -8.54
C ASN A 68 2.57 -15.51 -8.45
N THR A 69 3.27 -16.62 -8.19
CA THR A 69 4.74 -16.73 -8.23
C THR A 69 5.10 -18.09 -8.84
N PRO A 70 6.28 -18.28 -9.47
CA PRO A 70 7.36 -17.31 -9.64
C PRO A 70 7.16 -16.38 -10.84
N TYR A 71 7.86 -15.24 -10.82
CA TYR A 71 7.97 -14.27 -11.92
C TYR A 71 9.36 -13.63 -11.93
N ASN A 72 9.71 -13.04 -13.06
CA ASN A 72 10.83 -12.12 -13.20
C ASN A 72 10.34 -10.88 -13.95
N LEU A 73 10.47 -9.72 -13.32
CA LEU A 73 9.93 -8.45 -13.82
C LEU A 73 11.05 -7.43 -14.00
N ASP A 74 10.94 -6.61 -15.03
CA ASP A 74 11.61 -5.32 -15.10
C ASP A 74 10.58 -4.23 -14.82
N VAL A 75 10.92 -3.31 -13.94
CA VAL A 75 10.02 -2.23 -13.51
C VAL A 75 10.70 -0.89 -13.74
N GLN A 76 9.99 0.02 -14.38
CA GLN A 76 10.39 1.40 -14.53
C GLN A 76 9.44 2.27 -13.72
N PHE A 77 10.00 3.01 -12.76
CA PHE A 77 9.31 3.99 -11.93
C PHE A 77 9.53 5.36 -12.52
N CYS A 78 8.46 6.05 -12.90
CA CYS A 78 8.53 7.38 -13.49
C CYS A 78 7.95 8.43 -12.53
N TYR A 79 8.49 9.63 -12.62
CA TYR A 79 8.11 10.78 -11.82
C TYR A 79 7.77 11.97 -12.71
N SER A 80 7.02 12.91 -12.18
CA SER A 80 6.68 14.17 -12.82
C SER A 80 7.71 15.25 -12.48
N ASP A 81 7.77 16.29 -13.31
CA ASP A 81 8.60 17.48 -13.05
C ASP A 81 8.24 18.12 -11.70
N SER A 82 6.97 18.08 -11.30
CA SER A 82 6.52 18.58 -9.99
C SER A 82 7.03 17.74 -8.83
N GLU A 83 7.10 16.42 -8.99
CA GLU A 83 7.64 15.52 -7.97
C GLU A 83 9.17 15.71 -7.85
N LEU A 84 9.87 15.87 -8.98
CA LEU A 84 11.30 16.20 -9.03
C LEU A 84 11.60 17.56 -8.37
N ALA A 85 10.82 18.58 -8.69
CA ALA A 85 10.99 19.90 -8.08
C ALA A 85 10.73 19.87 -6.56
N SER A 86 9.81 19.02 -6.10
CA SER A 86 9.46 18.90 -4.68
C SER A 86 10.47 18.07 -3.87
N SER A 87 11.17 17.12 -4.50
CA SER A 87 12.23 16.33 -3.87
C SER A 87 13.51 17.13 -3.65
N GLY A 88 13.71 18.21 -4.42
CA GLY A 88 14.91 19.04 -4.36
C GLY A 88 16.12 18.43 -5.08
N VAL A 89 15.91 17.33 -5.82
CA VAL A 89 16.95 16.67 -6.61
C VAL A 89 17.34 17.54 -7.81
N THR A 90 18.64 17.65 -8.05
CA THR A 90 19.29 18.49 -9.07
C THR A 90 20.11 17.66 -10.05
N ASP A 91 20.61 16.50 -9.64
CA ASP A 91 21.25 15.51 -10.50
C ASP A 91 20.37 14.26 -10.62
N GLU A 92 19.51 14.21 -11.63
CA GLU A 92 18.63 13.06 -11.88
C GLU A 92 19.38 11.75 -12.16
N THR A 93 20.68 11.81 -12.52
CA THR A 93 21.50 10.61 -12.72
C THR A 93 21.90 9.94 -11.41
N SER A 94 21.72 10.64 -10.28
CA SER A 94 21.97 10.13 -8.94
C SER A 94 20.78 9.40 -8.33
N ILE A 95 19.64 9.33 -9.01
CA ILE A 95 18.42 8.73 -8.47
C ILE A 95 18.58 7.22 -8.31
N GLU A 96 18.42 6.76 -7.08
CA GLU A 96 18.38 5.36 -6.68
C GLU A 96 16.95 4.93 -6.36
N VAL A 97 16.67 3.63 -6.56
CA VAL A 97 15.40 3.00 -6.21
C VAL A 97 15.62 2.16 -4.97
N PHE A 98 14.74 2.30 -3.99
CA PHE A 98 14.77 1.52 -2.75
C PHE A 98 13.62 0.53 -2.71
N HIS A 99 13.92 -0.69 -2.27
CA HIS A 99 12.98 -1.79 -2.11
C HIS A 99 12.83 -2.11 -0.61
N LEU A 100 11.61 -2.09 -0.08
CA LEU A 100 11.37 -2.36 1.34
C LEU A 100 11.35 -3.88 1.62
N GLN A 101 12.45 -4.41 2.17
CA GLN A 101 12.56 -5.82 2.51
C GLN A 101 12.76 -6.01 4.02
N ASN A 102 11.91 -6.82 4.63
CA ASN A 102 11.96 -7.12 6.08
C ASN A 102 11.95 -5.86 6.96
N GLY A 103 11.21 -4.82 6.54
CA GLY A 103 11.11 -3.55 7.24
C GLY A 103 12.31 -2.62 7.04
N VAL A 104 13.24 -2.93 6.12
CA VAL A 104 14.41 -2.10 5.83
C VAL A 104 14.42 -1.73 4.34
N TRP A 105 14.62 -0.46 4.04
CA TRP A 105 14.83 0.00 2.67
C TRP A 105 16.20 -0.44 2.17
N GLN A 106 16.22 -1.17 1.05
CA GLN A 106 17.44 -1.66 0.41
C GLN A 106 17.60 -0.96 -0.94
N SER A 107 18.75 -0.32 -1.17
CA SER A 107 19.08 0.26 -2.47
C SER A 107 19.21 -0.85 -3.53
N MET A 108 18.73 -0.54 -4.72
CA MET A 108 18.69 -1.44 -5.87
C MET A 108 19.60 -0.89 -6.96
N THR A 109 20.19 -1.78 -7.76
CA THR A 109 20.89 -1.34 -8.97
C THR A 109 19.86 -0.74 -9.93
N THR A 110 20.04 0.55 -10.24
CA THR A 110 19.14 1.31 -11.12
C THR A 110 19.79 1.68 -12.44
N THR A 111 18.96 2.00 -13.43
CA THR A 111 19.33 2.72 -14.64
C THR A 111 18.41 3.92 -14.78
N THR A 112 18.94 5.12 -14.66
CA THR A 112 18.19 6.39 -14.78
C THR A 112 18.03 6.78 -16.25
N ASP A 113 16.86 7.29 -16.62
CA ASP A 113 16.55 7.91 -17.92
C ASP A 113 15.95 9.30 -17.70
N PRO A 114 16.78 10.31 -17.37
CA PRO A 114 16.30 11.68 -17.10
C PRO A 114 15.45 12.30 -18.22
N PRO A 115 15.76 12.12 -19.53
CA PRO A 115 14.89 12.62 -20.60
C PRO A 115 13.44 12.12 -20.55
N SER A 116 13.19 10.97 -19.92
CA SER A 116 11.86 10.38 -19.74
C SER A 116 11.33 10.51 -18.31
N ASN A 117 12.06 11.15 -17.39
CA ASN A 117 11.77 11.20 -15.96
C ASN A 117 11.53 9.81 -15.33
N CYS A 118 12.35 8.83 -15.70
CA CYS A 118 12.15 7.44 -15.27
C CYS A 118 13.43 6.82 -14.70
N VAL A 119 13.25 5.82 -13.83
CA VAL A 119 14.33 4.98 -13.31
C VAL A 119 13.91 3.52 -13.32
N SER A 120 14.79 2.65 -13.84
CA SER A 120 14.49 1.24 -14.07
C SER A 120 15.26 0.33 -13.13
N VAL A 121 14.59 -0.74 -12.67
CA VAL A 121 15.17 -1.86 -11.93
C VAL A 121 14.86 -3.15 -12.69
N LEU A 122 15.88 -3.98 -12.89
CA LEU A 122 15.76 -5.21 -13.67
C LEU A 122 15.73 -6.44 -12.76
N GLY A 123 15.08 -7.51 -13.23
CA GLY A 123 15.16 -8.83 -12.64
C GLY A 123 14.49 -8.99 -11.27
N ILE A 124 13.43 -8.23 -11.01
CA ILE A 124 12.65 -8.27 -9.77
C ILE A 124 11.92 -9.62 -9.65
N THR A 125 12.10 -10.29 -8.51
CA THR A 125 11.49 -11.59 -8.18
C THR A 125 10.67 -11.57 -6.89
N SER A 126 10.57 -10.40 -6.26
CA SER A 126 9.72 -10.16 -5.09
C SER A 126 9.17 -8.75 -5.18
N LEU A 127 7.91 -8.60 -4.82
CA LEU A 127 7.21 -7.31 -4.81
C LEU A 127 7.02 -6.84 -3.37
N SER A 128 7.19 -5.54 -3.14
CA SER A 128 6.92 -4.88 -1.88
C SER A 128 6.69 -3.38 -2.14
N PRO A 129 6.70 -2.50 -1.13
CA PRO A 129 6.85 -1.07 -1.34
C PRO A 129 8.19 -0.66 -1.96
N TRP A 130 8.14 0.33 -2.83
CA TRP A 130 9.27 0.93 -3.54
C TRP A 130 9.21 2.45 -3.42
N THR A 131 10.37 3.10 -3.41
CA THR A 131 10.50 4.56 -3.47
C THR A 131 11.79 4.94 -4.21
N ILE A 132 11.97 6.24 -4.48
CA ILE A 132 13.15 6.79 -5.14
C ILE A 132 13.74 7.94 -4.35
N VAL A 133 15.07 8.07 -4.38
CA VAL A 133 15.82 9.14 -3.70
C VAL A 133 16.96 9.57 -4.62
N GLY A 134 17.17 10.88 -4.78
CA GLY A 134 18.30 11.45 -5.53
C GLY A 134 19.21 12.32 -4.67
N ASP A 135 20.28 12.84 -5.27
CA ASP A 135 21.31 13.74 -4.74
C ASP A 135 22.00 13.28 -3.43
N GLY A 136 21.78 12.03 -3.04
CA GLY A 136 22.40 11.37 -1.91
C GLY A 136 23.68 10.65 -2.30
N THR A 137 24.81 11.32 -2.18
CA THR A 137 26.11 10.65 -2.38
C THR A 137 26.37 9.59 -1.29
N GLY A 138 26.06 8.33 -1.59
CA GLY A 138 26.34 7.15 -0.75
C GLY A 138 25.19 6.73 0.18
N THR A 139 25.46 5.76 1.07
CA THR A 139 24.49 5.12 1.99
C THR A 139 23.76 6.07 2.96
N GLY A 140 24.00 7.38 2.89
CA GLY A 140 23.48 8.40 3.79
C GLY A 140 22.03 8.82 3.56
N ASN A 141 21.45 8.56 2.37
CA ASN A 141 20.09 8.97 2.03
C ASN A 141 19.15 7.76 1.87
N THR A 142 19.39 6.69 2.63
CA THR A 142 18.44 5.58 2.71
C THR A 142 17.15 6.12 3.34
N PRO A 143 15.98 5.93 2.72
CA PRO A 143 14.73 6.40 3.29
C PRO A 143 14.53 5.83 4.70
N THR A 144 13.95 6.63 5.58
CA THR A 144 13.59 6.15 6.91
C THR A 144 12.46 5.11 6.79
N ALA A 145 12.62 3.92 7.37
CA ALA A 145 11.55 2.93 7.40
C ALA A 145 10.54 3.26 8.51
N VAL A 146 9.24 3.19 8.20
CA VAL A 146 8.20 3.33 9.21
C VAL A 146 8.08 2.04 10.00
N GLU A 147 8.50 2.06 11.26
CA GLU A 147 8.22 0.97 12.20
C GLU A 147 6.86 1.21 12.89
N LEU A 148 5.92 0.29 12.69
CA LEU A 148 4.71 0.23 13.52
C LEU A 148 5.08 -0.28 14.91
N GLN A 149 5.45 0.63 15.81
CA GLN A 149 5.92 0.24 17.14
C GLN A 149 4.80 -0.39 17.99
N HIS A 150 3.53 0.03 17.82
CA HIS A 150 2.41 -0.43 18.64
C HIS A 150 1.09 -0.50 17.84
N LEU A 151 0.60 -1.71 17.54
CA LEU A 151 -0.80 -1.94 17.17
C LEU A 151 -1.51 -2.60 18.36
N SER A 152 -2.14 -1.79 19.21
CA SER A 152 -3.01 -2.34 20.27
C SER A 152 -4.45 -2.40 19.76
N VAL A 153 -4.91 -3.60 19.38
CA VAL A 153 -6.35 -3.85 19.23
C VAL A 153 -6.92 -3.98 20.64
N SER A 154 -7.59 -2.94 21.12
CA SER A 154 -8.41 -3.04 22.33
C SER A 154 -9.61 -3.94 22.02
N GLY A 155 -9.43 -5.25 22.19
CA GLY A 155 -10.54 -6.19 22.16
C GLY A 155 -11.59 -5.74 23.16
N MET A 156 -12.82 -5.52 22.70
CA MET A 156 -13.95 -5.36 23.63
C MET A 156 -13.97 -6.58 24.55
N PRO A 157 -13.99 -6.41 25.88
CA PRO A 157 -14.05 -7.54 26.79
C PRO A 157 -15.32 -8.34 26.50
N ILE A 158 -15.19 -9.66 26.45
CA ILE A 158 -16.25 -10.65 26.22
C ILE A 158 -17.47 -10.44 27.15
N ASN A 159 -17.27 -9.74 28.27
CA ASN A 159 -18.31 -9.32 29.20
C ASN A 159 -19.35 -8.37 28.58
N SER A 160 -19.02 -7.62 27.52
CA SER A 160 -19.96 -6.75 26.81
C SER A 160 -20.91 -7.51 25.87
N LEU A 161 -20.51 -8.68 25.38
CA LEU A 161 -21.37 -9.57 24.57
C LEU A 161 -22.46 -10.23 25.42
N VAL A 162 -22.15 -10.54 26.69
CA VAL A 162 -23.14 -11.08 27.66
C VAL A 162 -24.25 -10.06 27.92
N MET A 163 -23.92 -8.77 28.01
CA MET A 163 -24.91 -7.73 28.30
C MET A 163 -25.96 -7.59 27.19
N ILE A 164 -25.55 -7.66 25.92
CA ILE A 164 -26.46 -7.59 24.76
C ILE A 164 -27.39 -8.81 24.71
N ILE A 165 -26.88 -10.02 24.99
CA ILE A 165 -27.69 -11.25 25.01
C ILE A 165 -28.69 -11.21 26.18
N THR A 166 -28.29 -10.75 27.36
CA THR A 166 -29.22 -10.63 28.50
C THR A 166 -30.31 -9.59 28.29
N MET A 167 -30.02 -8.50 27.55
CA MET A 167 -31.01 -7.46 27.26
C MET A 167 -32.10 -7.96 26.29
N ILE A 168 -31.74 -8.78 25.30
CA ILE A 168 -32.69 -9.39 24.35
C ILE A 168 -33.60 -10.43 25.05
N ILE A 169 -33.03 -11.25 25.95
CA ILE A 169 -33.81 -12.23 26.73
C ILE A 169 -34.75 -11.53 27.73
N GLY A 170 -34.27 -10.47 28.39
CA GLY A 170 -35.08 -9.67 29.30
C GLY A 170 -36.27 -8.98 28.61
N LEU A 171 -36.05 -8.41 27.42
CA LEU A 171 -37.12 -7.77 26.65
C LEU A 171 -38.19 -8.79 26.23
N SER A 172 -37.77 -10.01 25.88
CA SER A 172 -38.67 -11.10 25.46
C SER A 172 -39.53 -11.61 26.62
N ALA A 173 -38.99 -11.69 27.84
CA ALA A 173 -39.74 -12.08 29.04
C ALA A 173 -40.79 -11.03 29.44
N VAL A 174 -40.48 -9.74 29.31
CA VAL A 174 -41.43 -8.64 29.59
C VAL A 174 -42.58 -8.64 28.58
N VAL A 175 -42.27 -8.82 27.29
CA VAL A 175 -43.30 -8.92 26.24
C VAL A 175 -44.21 -10.13 26.49
N PHE A 176 -43.65 -11.30 26.80
CA PHE A 176 -44.46 -12.49 27.14
C PHE A 176 -45.33 -12.28 28.38
N TYR A 177 -44.81 -11.64 29.43
CA TYR A 177 -45.57 -11.34 30.64
C TYR A 177 -46.75 -10.37 30.37
N LEU A 178 -46.53 -9.34 29.55
CA LEU A 178 -47.58 -8.40 29.17
C LEU A 178 -48.66 -9.06 28.30
N PHE A 179 -48.28 -9.93 27.35
CA PHE A 179 -49.24 -10.70 26.56
C PHE A 179 -50.05 -11.69 27.41
N TYR A 180 -49.44 -12.33 28.41
CA TYR A 180 -50.14 -13.24 29.32
C TYR A 180 -51.15 -12.51 30.22
N ARG A 181 -50.77 -11.33 30.75
CA ARG A 181 -51.67 -10.47 31.54
C ARG A 181 -52.89 -10.00 30.74
N LEU A 182 -52.69 -9.56 29.50
CA LEU A 182 -53.80 -9.10 28.65
C LEU A 182 -54.81 -10.23 28.38
N LYS A 183 -54.33 -11.46 28.12
CA LYS A 183 -55.21 -12.62 27.89
C LYS A 183 -56.02 -13.06 29.11
N SER A 184 -55.59 -12.71 30.33
CA SER A 184 -56.29 -13.06 31.58
C SER A 184 -57.39 -12.08 32.00
N VAL A 185 -57.47 -10.92 31.35
CA VAL A 185 -58.49 -9.90 31.63
C VAL A 185 -59.74 -10.11 30.77
N ASP A 186 -59.62 -10.87 29.67
CA ASP A 186 -60.72 -11.18 28.74
C ASP A 186 -61.37 -12.57 28.98
N ALA A 187 -61.25 -13.14 30.21
CA ALA A 187 -61.86 -14.41 30.60
C ALA A 187 -62.81 -14.24 31.79
#